data_AF-A0A3M5EB09-F1
#
_entry.id   AF-A0A3M5EB09-F1
#
_cell.length_a   1.000
_cell.length_b   1.000
_cell.length_c   1.000
_cell.angle_alpha   90.00
_cell.angle_beta   90.00
_cell.angle_gamma   90.00
#
_symmetry.space_group_name_H-M   'P 1'
#
loop_
_entity.id
_entity.type
_entity.pdbx_description
1 polymer ?
#
loop_
_entity_poly.entity_id
_entity_poly.type
_entity_poly.pdbx_seq_one_letter_code
_entity_poly.pdbx_strand_id
1 'polypeptide(L)'
;MPFPHWSPHTPLQRLELDWLQRAGVELALLRLDQADPLISGNKGFKLAPHLALAHEQGLDGLISLGGAHSNHLHALAGAGARFGFRCVGLLRGHEVDTPTVRDLRSLGMELHWLGYGGYRQRH
;
A
#
# COMPACT_ATOMS: atom_id res chain seq x y z
N MET A 1 -12.33 -11.67 -13.23
CA MET A 1 -10.98 -11.86 -13.82
C MET A 1 -10.24 -12.81 -12.90
N PRO A 2 -9.60 -13.89 -13.37
CA PRO A 2 -8.75 -14.70 -12.49
C PRO A 2 -7.65 -13.77 -11.97
N PHE A 3 -7.42 -13.80 -10.66
CA PHE A 3 -6.45 -12.93 -9.98
C PHE A 3 -5.10 -13.08 -10.67
N PRO A 4 -4.68 -12.14 -11.53
CA PRO A 4 -3.72 -12.49 -12.54
C PRO A 4 -2.33 -12.11 -12.05
N HIS A 5 -1.36 -12.95 -12.39
CA HIS A 5 0.08 -12.70 -12.48
C HIS A 5 0.44 -11.20 -12.38
N TRP A 6 0.54 -10.66 -11.16
CA TRP A 6 0.89 -9.26 -10.93
C TRP A 6 2.39 -9.14 -11.13
N SER A 7 2.78 -8.81 -12.37
CA SER A 7 4.18 -8.67 -12.79
C SER A 7 4.43 -7.23 -13.26
N PRO A 8 4.41 -6.26 -12.34
CA PRO A 8 4.59 -4.86 -12.69
C PRO A 8 6.00 -4.61 -13.25
N HIS A 9 6.08 -3.72 -14.24
CA HIS A 9 7.37 -3.28 -14.78
C HIS A 9 7.96 -2.19 -13.88
N THR A 10 9.18 -2.40 -13.36
CA THR A 10 9.88 -1.44 -12.51
C THR A 10 11.23 -1.09 -13.12
N PRO A 11 11.33 -0.01 -13.91
CA PRO A 11 12.58 0.32 -14.59
C PRO A 11 13.66 0.73 -13.58
N LEU A 12 14.90 0.32 -13.85
CA LEU A 12 16.08 0.83 -13.17
C LEU A 12 16.58 2.06 -13.94
N GLN A 13 16.37 3.24 -13.36
CA GLN A 13 16.73 4.51 -13.98
C GLN A 13 18.08 4.98 -13.46
N ARG A 14 19.10 5.06 -14.33
CA ARG A 14 20.38 5.71 -13.98
C ARG A 14 20.18 7.21 -13.78
N LEU A 15 20.83 7.77 -12.76
CA LEU A 15 20.86 9.22 -12.52
C LEU A 15 22.22 9.78 -12.90
N GLU A 16 22.20 10.61 -13.93
CA GLU A 16 23.37 11.35 -14.39
C GLU A 16 23.34 12.73 -13.73
N LEU A 17 24.15 12.91 -12.68
CA LEU A 17 24.31 14.18 -11.98
C LEU A 17 25.79 14.56 -11.98
N ASP A 18 26.11 15.82 -12.31
CA ASP A 18 27.49 16.29 -12.46
C ASP A 18 28.37 15.99 -11.24
N TRP A 19 27.81 16.12 -10.03
CA TRP A 19 28.54 15.87 -8.80
C TRP A 19 28.79 14.38 -8.51
N LEU A 20 27.93 13.48 -9.01
CA LEU A 20 28.14 12.04 -8.95
C LEU A 20 29.24 11.62 -9.92
N GLN A 21 29.21 12.16 -11.14
CA GLN A 21 30.23 11.90 -12.15
C GLN A 21 31.61 12.35 -11.68
N ARG A 22 31.72 13.56 -11.11
CA ARG A 22 32.98 14.05 -10.51
C ARG A 22 33.48 13.19 -9.35
N ALA A 23 32.59 12.55 -8.61
CA ALA A 23 32.93 11.67 -7.50
C ALA A 23 33.23 10.23 -7.94
N GLY A 24 33.05 9.89 -9.23
CA GLY A 24 33.17 8.52 -9.73
C GLY A 24 32.12 7.55 -9.15
N VAL A 25 30.95 8.08 -8.77
CA VAL A 25 29.86 7.30 -8.16
C VAL A 25 28.74 7.06 -9.18
N GLU A 26 28.35 5.80 -9.35
CA GLU A 26 27.14 5.45 -10.11
C GLU A 26 25.92 5.37 -9.18
N LEU A 27 24.82 6.02 -9.57
CA LEU A 27 23.54 5.97 -8.87
C LEU A 27 22.42 5.53 -9.82
N ALA A 28 21.59 4.61 -9.37
CA ALA A 28 20.39 4.20 -10.09
C ALA A 28 19.18 4.09 -9.14
N LEU A 29 18.00 4.43 -9.65
CA LEU A 29 16.72 4.38 -8.94
C LEU A 29 15.86 3.27 -9.54
N LEU A 30 15.50 2.30 -8.72
CA LEU A 30 14.47 1.32 -9.09
C LEU A 30 13.08 1.98 -8.90
N ARG A 31 12.38 2.26 -10.01
CA ARG A 31 11.12 3.01 -10.05
C ARG A 31 9.90 2.17 -9.67
N LEU A 32 9.85 1.73 -8.42
CA LEU A 32 8.70 0.98 -7.89
C LEU A 32 7.40 1.80 -7.89
N ASP A 33 7.49 3.12 -7.92
CA ASP A 33 6.35 4.04 -8.03
C ASP A 33 5.62 3.90 -9.38
N GLN A 34 6.33 3.48 -10.42
CA GLN A 34 5.78 3.28 -11.78
C GLN A 34 5.17 1.88 -11.97
N ALA A 35 5.29 1.01 -10.96
CA ALA A 35 4.78 -0.36 -11.01
C ALA A 35 3.26 -0.39 -11.22
N ASP A 36 2.54 0.47 -10.51
CA ASP A 36 1.09 0.53 -10.51
C ASP A 36 0.61 1.89 -9.96
N PRO A 37 -0.42 2.51 -10.55
CA PRO A 37 -0.92 3.81 -10.09
C PRO A 37 -1.67 3.75 -8.75
N LEU A 38 -2.23 2.60 -8.37
CA LEU A 38 -3.01 2.42 -7.14
C LEU A 38 -2.30 1.50 -6.14
N ILE A 39 -1.78 0.37 -6.61
CA ILE A 39 -1.06 -0.62 -5.80
C ILE A 39 0.44 -0.31 -5.83
N SER A 40 0.79 0.94 -5.54
CA SER A 40 2.09 1.52 -5.88
C SER A 40 3.21 1.19 -4.89
N GLY A 41 4.46 1.32 -5.37
CA GLY A 41 5.66 1.24 -4.57
C GLY A 41 5.92 -0.13 -3.97
N ASN A 42 6.71 -0.17 -2.91
CA ASN A 42 7.04 -1.44 -2.25
C ASN A 42 5.85 -2.14 -1.56
N LYS A 43 4.70 -1.47 -1.40
CA LYS A 43 3.53 -2.05 -0.73
C LYS A 43 2.82 -3.07 -1.61
N GLY A 44 2.73 -2.83 -2.92
CA GLY A 44 2.19 -3.83 -3.85
C GLY A 44 2.97 -5.14 -3.79
N PHE A 45 4.30 -5.07 -3.79
CA PHE A 45 5.16 -6.27 -3.72
C PHE A 45 4.98 -7.06 -2.42
N LYS A 46 4.75 -6.35 -1.31
CA LYS A 46 4.46 -7.00 -0.02
C LYS A 46 3.06 -7.61 0.02
N LEU A 47 2.08 -7.00 -0.65
CA LEU A 47 0.70 -7.46 -0.66
C LEU A 47 0.46 -8.63 -1.62
N ALA A 48 1.17 -8.68 -2.75
CA ALA A 48 0.98 -9.66 -3.81
C ALA A 48 0.85 -11.12 -3.34
N PRO A 49 1.73 -11.68 -2.49
CA PRO A 49 1.58 -13.06 -2.03
C PRO A 49 0.34 -13.27 -1.13
N HIS A 50 -0.03 -12.28 -0.32
CA HIS A 50 -1.21 -12.38 0.55
C HIS A 50 -2.51 -12.26 -0.23
N LEU A 51 -2.51 -11.41 -1.26
CA LEU A 51 -3.60 -11.23 -2.19
C LEU A 51 -3.85 -12.49 -3.02
N ALA A 52 -2.78 -13.13 -3.52
CA ALA A 52 -2.86 -14.41 -4.21
C ALA A 52 -3.44 -15.50 -3.28
N LEU A 53 -2.92 -15.61 -2.06
CA LEU A 53 -3.42 -16.57 -1.07
C LEU A 53 -4.91 -16.35 -0.74
N ALA A 54 -5.32 -15.09 -0.53
CA ALA A 54 -6.71 -14.78 -0.24
C ALA A 54 -7.64 -15.16 -1.40
N HIS A 55 -7.18 -15.00 -2.64
CA HIS A 55 -7.93 -15.43 -3.83
C HIS A 55 -8.02 -16.95 -3.92
N GLU A 56 -6.90 -17.66 -3.76
CA GLU A 56 -6.82 -19.12 -3.81
C GLU A 56 -7.71 -19.79 -2.74
N GLN A 57 -7.79 -19.17 -1.55
CA GLN A 57 -8.63 -19.62 -0.45
C GLN A 57 -10.09 -19.18 -0.57
N GLY A 58 -10.45 -18.38 -1.59
CA GLY A 58 -11.81 -17.87 -1.77
C GLY A 58 -12.27 -16.97 -0.63
N LEU A 59 -11.36 -16.19 -0.02
CA LEU A 59 -11.70 -15.28 1.07
C LEU A 59 -12.46 -14.06 0.57
N ASP A 60 -13.43 -13.60 1.37
CA ASP A 60 -14.28 -12.45 1.03
C ASP A 60 -13.59 -11.09 1.18
N GLY A 61 -12.50 -11.02 1.96
CA GLY A 61 -11.87 -9.75 2.28
C GLY A 61 -10.59 -9.82 3.08
N LEU A 62 -10.01 -8.64 3.29
CA LEU A 62 -8.71 -8.40 3.91
C LEU A 62 -8.84 -7.31 4.97
N ILE A 63 -8.11 -7.46 6.06
CA ILE A 63 -8.02 -6.45 7.12
C ILE A 63 -6.55 -6.11 7.37
N SER A 64 -6.25 -4.83 7.58
CA SER A 64 -4.90 -4.38 7.96
C SER A 64 -4.94 -3.13 8.83
N LEU A 65 -3.80 -2.80 9.44
CA LEU A 65 -3.61 -1.69 10.38
C LEU A 65 -2.69 -0.61 9.79
N GLY A 66 -3.02 0.66 10.04
CA GLY A 66 -2.22 1.79 9.60
C GLY A 66 -2.45 3.07 10.41
N GLY A 67 -1.85 4.16 9.93
CA GLY A 67 -2.22 5.52 10.36
C GLY A 67 -2.93 6.26 9.23
N ALA A 68 -3.32 7.51 9.50
CA ALA A 68 -4.06 8.36 8.56
C ALA A 68 -3.32 8.72 7.25
N HIS A 69 -2.04 8.38 7.10
CA HIS A 69 -1.24 8.57 5.89
C HIS A 69 -0.60 7.25 5.42
N SER A 70 -1.25 6.12 5.69
CA SER A 70 -0.68 4.80 5.42
C SER A 70 -0.72 4.44 3.94
N ASN A 71 0.45 4.46 3.30
CA ASN A 71 0.63 3.90 1.94
C ASN A 71 0.29 2.40 1.87
N HIS A 72 0.39 1.67 2.99
CA HIS A 72 0.01 0.25 3.02
C HIS A 72 -1.51 0.07 2.93
N LEU A 73 -2.27 0.85 3.70
CA LEU A 73 -3.73 0.82 3.63
C LEU A 73 -4.20 1.30 2.25
N HIS A 74 -3.54 2.31 1.69
CA HIS A 74 -3.86 2.83 0.36
C HIS A 74 -3.68 1.76 -0.73
N ALA A 75 -2.53 1.09 -0.75
CA ALA A 75 -2.29 0.00 -1.69
C ALA A 75 -3.25 -1.20 -1.47
N LEU A 76 -3.62 -1.49 -0.21
CA LEU A 76 -4.58 -2.54 0.11
C LEU A 76 -6.00 -2.18 -0.37
N ALA A 77 -6.45 -0.95 -0.14
CA ALA A 77 -7.73 -0.46 -0.63
C ALA A 77 -7.79 -0.49 -2.17
N GLY A 78 -6.71 -0.07 -2.83
CA GLY A 78 -6.59 -0.14 -4.28
C GLY A 78 -6.65 -1.58 -4.80
N ALA A 79 -6.00 -2.52 -4.11
CA ALA A 79 -6.09 -3.95 -4.43
C ALA A 79 -7.50 -4.50 -4.22
N GLY A 80 -8.16 -4.15 -3.11
CA GLY A 80 -9.54 -4.55 -2.84
C GLY A 80 -10.51 -4.08 -3.90
N ALA A 81 -10.47 -2.78 -4.24
CA ALA A 81 -11.28 -2.19 -5.29
C ALA A 81 -11.05 -2.86 -6.66
N ARG A 82 -9.80 -3.17 -7.00
CA ARG A 82 -9.46 -3.76 -8.30
C ARG A 82 -9.86 -5.22 -8.41
N PHE A 83 -9.65 -5.99 -7.35
CA PHE A 83 -9.79 -7.45 -7.40
C PHE A 83 -11.03 -7.99 -6.70
N GLY A 84 -11.87 -7.12 -6.15
CA GLY A 84 -13.17 -7.48 -5.57
C GLY A 84 -13.09 -7.98 -4.13
N PHE A 85 -12.00 -7.72 -3.40
CA PHE A 85 -11.96 -8.01 -1.97
C PHE A 85 -12.60 -6.88 -1.17
N ARG A 86 -13.39 -7.24 -0.16
CA ARG A 86 -13.73 -6.30 0.91
C ARG A 86 -12.46 -5.91 1.66
N CYS A 87 -12.31 -4.64 2.00
CA CYS A 87 -11.14 -4.17 2.74
C CYS A 87 -11.57 -3.45 3.99
N VAL A 88 -10.93 -3.80 5.11
CA VAL A 88 -11.10 -3.15 6.41
C VAL A 88 -9.76 -2.55 6.83
N GLY A 89 -9.75 -1.25 7.08
CA GLY A 89 -8.62 -0.50 7.59
C GLY A 89 -8.81 -0.18 9.07
N LEU A 90 -7.95 -0.72 9.92
CA LEU A 90 -7.82 -0.28 11.30
C LEU A 90 -6.89 0.93 11.34
N LEU A 91 -7.36 2.10 11.77
CA LEU A 91 -6.58 3.32 11.85
C LEU A 91 -6.27 3.67 13.31
N ARG A 92 -4.99 3.96 13.58
CA ARG A 92 -4.54 4.39 14.90
C ARG A 92 -4.91 5.86 15.16
N GLY A 93 -5.31 6.16 16.38
CA GLY A 93 -5.65 7.51 16.82
C GLY A 93 -7.12 7.86 16.60
N HIS A 94 -7.42 9.15 16.66
CA HIS A 94 -8.74 9.70 16.41
C HIS A 94 -8.99 9.92 14.92
N GLU A 95 -10.26 10.00 14.55
CA GLU A 95 -10.65 10.30 13.19
C GLU A 95 -10.07 11.63 12.72
N VAL A 96 -9.41 11.58 11.57
CA VAL A 96 -8.86 12.74 10.87
C VAL A 96 -9.16 12.62 9.38
N ASP A 97 -9.39 13.76 8.74
CA ASP A 97 -9.63 13.82 7.31
C ASP A 97 -8.33 14.19 6.57
N THR A 98 -7.75 13.22 5.89
CA THR A 98 -6.53 13.36 5.10
C THR A 98 -6.79 12.90 3.66
N PRO A 99 -5.96 13.31 2.68
CA PRO A 99 -6.08 12.79 1.31
C PRO A 99 -6.09 11.26 1.27
N THR A 100 -5.21 10.61 2.04
CA THR A 100 -5.19 9.15 2.12
C THR A 100 -6.51 8.60 2.68
N VAL A 101 -7.05 9.14 3.78
CA VAL A 101 -8.32 8.67 4.35
C VAL A 101 -9.48 8.81 3.37
N ARG A 102 -9.53 9.91 2.61
CA ARG A 102 -10.52 10.11 1.54
C ARG A 102 -10.38 9.06 0.44
N ASP A 103 -9.15 8.77 0.01
CA ASP A 103 -8.88 7.73 -0.98
C ASP A 103 -9.27 6.33 -0.47
N LEU A 104 -8.98 6.01 0.79
CA LEU A 104 -9.40 4.72 1.36
C LEU A 104 -10.92 4.54 1.27
N ARG A 105 -11.68 5.59 1.63
CA ARG A 105 -13.14 5.58 1.55
C ARG A 105 -13.65 5.50 0.11
N SER A 106 -13.07 6.27 -0.82
CA SER A 106 -13.49 6.28 -2.22
C SER A 106 -13.21 4.95 -2.92
N LEU A 107 -12.17 4.23 -2.47
CA LEU A 107 -11.84 2.87 -2.89
C LEU A 107 -12.68 1.79 -2.17
N GLY A 108 -13.64 2.18 -1.33
CA GLY A 108 -14.57 1.27 -0.66
C GLY A 108 -14.02 0.54 0.56
N MET A 109 -12.91 1.00 1.14
CA MET A 109 -12.39 0.44 2.40
C MET A 109 -13.23 0.94 3.59
N GLU A 110 -13.67 0.01 4.43
CA GLU A 110 -14.29 0.31 5.73
C GLU A 110 -13.22 0.72 6.74
N LEU A 111 -13.44 1.84 7.45
CA LEU A 111 -12.44 2.42 8.35
C LEU A 111 -12.88 2.34 9.81
N HIS A 112 -12.07 1.72 10.66
CA HIS A 112 -12.27 1.70 12.11
C HIS A 112 -11.13 2.41 12.83
N TRP A 113 -11.46 3.47 13.56
CA TRP A 113 -10.49 4.21 14.37
C TRP A 113 -10.35 3.58 15.76
N LEU A 114 -9.13 3.21 16.12
CA LEU A 114 -8.83 2.52 17.38
C LEU A 114 -8.64 3.49 18.56
N GLY A 115 -8.73 4.80 18.36
CA GLY A 115 -8.39 5.80 19.36
C GLY A 115 -6.95 5.66 19.86
N TYR A 116 -6.68 6.21 21.04
CA TYR A 116 -5.44 5.94 21.80
C TYR A 116 -5.70 5.06 23.04
N GLY A 117 -6.90 4.48 23.15
CA GLY A 117 -7.36 3.74 24.33
C GLY A 117 -6.76 2.35 24.39
N GLY A 118 -5.82 2.14 25.31
CA GLY A 118 -5.32 0.82 25.73
C GLY A 118 -3.81 0.70 25.91
N TYR A 119 -3.00 1.50 25.20
CA TYR A 119 -1.53 1.37 25.33
C TYR A 119 -0.98 2.00 26.62
N ARG A 120 -1.68 3.00 27.18
CA ARG A 120 -1.32 3.67 28.45
C ARG A 120 -1.82 2.97 29.71
N GLN A 121 -2.61 1.90 29.60
CA GLN A 121 -3.15 1.17 30.76
C GLN A 121 -2.41 -0.14 31.06
N ARG A 122 -1.34 -0.45 30.33
CA ARG A 122 -0.43 -1.54 30.69
C ARG A 122 0.66 -0.95 31.58
N HIS A 123 0.38 -0.95 32.88
CA HIS A 123 1.41 -0.97 33.91
C HIS A 123 2.15 -2.31 33.86
#